data_AF-A0A167MK08-F1
#
_entry.id   AF-A0A167MK08-F1
#
_cell.length_a   1.000
_cell.length_b   1.000
_cell.length_c   1.000
_cell.angle_alpha   90.00
_cell.angle_beta   90.00
_cell.angle_gamma   90.00
#
_symmetry.space_group_name_H-M   'P 1'
#
loop_
_entity.id
_entity.type
_entity.pdbx_description
1 polymer ?
#
loop_
_entity_poly.entity_id
_entity_poly.type
_entity_poly.pdbx_seq_one_letter_code
_entity_poly.pdbx_strand_id
1 'polypeptide(L)'
;MKSTSAVAASAFASGAAASIISIQVPETIAVGRSIPVKLVNNIDQSSTYQTSITFGLGINPKAPSTVIGTPVSSIYLQDGTMPAAPFTRNMTVPDWTWGRKGKVGLRAAIFGAYGATGGIGTKVYSANVTVGDDISDNYVELQFIE
;
A
#
# COMPACT_ATOMS: atom_id res chain seq x y z
N MET A 1 -7.51 -58.89 -2.03
CA MET A 1 -8.34 -57.92 -1.28
C MET A 1 -7.39 -57.10 -0.40
N LYS A 2 -7.53 -55.77 -0.45
CA LYS A 2 -6.96 -54.75 0.45
C LYS A 2 -5.50 -54.33 0.18
N SER A 3 -5.11 -53.06 0.14
CA SER A 3 -5.76 -51.76 -0.07
C SER A 3 -4.57 -50.81 -0.28
N THR A 4 -4.44 -50.19 -1.45
CA THR A 4 -3.40 -49.17 -1.70
C THR A 4 -3.82 -47.88 -0.99
N SER A 5 -3.17 -47.54 0.13
CA SER A 5 -3.39 -46.26 0.81
C SER A 5 -2.65 -45.16 0.03
N ALA A 6 -3.34 -44.52 -0.90
CA ALA A 6 -2.87 -43.25 -1.45
C ALA A 6 -3.01 -42.18 -0.35
N VAL A 7 -1.88 -41.75 0.23
CA VAL A 7 -1.84 -40.55 1.05
C VAL A 7 -2.00 -39.38 0.09
N ALA A 8 -3.23 -38.85 -0.01
CA ALA A 8 -3.47 -37.60 -0.69
C ALA A 8 -2.74 -36.50 0.08
N ALA A 9 -1.56 -36.11 -0.40
CA ALA A 9 -0.95 -34.84 -0.05
C ALA A 9 -1.83 -33.74 -0.68
N SER A 10 -2.92 -33.39 0.00
CA SER A 10 -3.61 -32.14 -0.24
C SER A 10 -2.64 -31.03 0.13
N ALA A 11 -1.90 -30.55 -0.87
CA ALA A 11 -1.25 -29.27 -0.83
C ALA A 11 -2.34 -28.23 -0.57
N PHE A 12 -2.61 -27.94 0.70
CA PHE A 12 -3.16 -26.65 1.06
C PHE A 12 -2.08 -25.64 0.70
N ALA A 13 -2.16 -25.11 -0.51
CA ALA A 13 -1.68 -23.77 -0.78
C ALA A 13 -2.49 -22.85 0.14
N SER A 14 -2.06 -22.75 1.39
CA SER A 14 -2.51 -21.70 2.29
C SER A 14 -2.14 -20.41 1.60
N GLY A 15 -3.13 -19.69 1.07
CA GLY A 15 -2.96 -18.28 0.74
C GLY A 15 -2.54 -17.59 2.02
N ALA A 16 -1.23 -17.43 2.23
CA ALA A 16 -0.71 -16.72 3.37
C ALA A 16 -1.20 -15.27 3.22
N ALA A 17 -2.09 -14.87 4.12
CA ALA A 17 -2.50 -13.49 4.20
C ALA A 17 -1.25 -12.65 4.47
N ALA A 18 -1.12 -11.55 3.74
CA ALA A 18 0.09 -10.74 3.71
C ALA A 18 -0.29 -9.32 4.14
N SER A 19 0.48 -8.75 5.06
CA SER A 19 0.32 -7.35 5.46
C SER A 19 1.40 -6.55 4.77
N ILE A 20 1.03 -5.45 4.12
CA ILE A 20 1.96 -4.38 3.77
C ILE A 20 2.58 -3.87 5.08
N ILE A 21 3.91 -3.91 5.13
CA ILE A 21 4.72 -3.42 6.26
C ILE A 21 5.48 -2.15 5.91
N SER A 22 5.73 -1.90 4.61
CA SER A 22 6.44 -0.72 4.12
C SER A 22 5.88 -0.27 2.78
N ILE A 23 5.72 1.04 2.64
CA ILE A 23 5.35 1.72 1.38
C ILE A 23 6.47 2.69 1.06
N GLN A 24 7.06 2.57 -0.12
CA GLN A 24 8.09 3.48 -0.60
C GLN A 24 7.63 4.15 -1.88
N VAL A 25 7.87 5.45 -1.95
CA VAL A 25 7.50 6.32 -3.07
C VAL A 25 8.71 7.14 -3.49
N PRO A 26 8.80 7.58 -4.76
CA PRO A 26 9.85 8.50 -5.19
C PRO A 26 9.87 9.79 -4.34
N GLU A 27 11.07 10.28 -4.04
CA GLU A 27 11.29 11.56 -3.35
C GLU A 27 10.66 12.74 -4.10
N THR A 28 10.75 12.69 -5.43
CA THR A 28 10.10 13.63 -6.34
C THR A 28 9.09 12.87 -7.19
N ILE A 29 7.86 13.37 -7.23
CA ILE A 29 6.78 12.85 -8.05
C ILE A 29 6.36 13.90 -9.07
N ALA A 30 5.91 13.45 -10.24
CA ALA A 30 5.38 14.31 -11.28
C ALA A 30 3.87 14.05 -11.44
N VAL A 31 3.09 15.13 -11.48
CA VAL A 31 1.65 15.06 -11.77
C VAL A 31 1.42 14.55 -13.19
N GLY A 32 0.30 13.84 -13.40
CA GLY A 32 -0.10 13.32 -14.69
C GLY A 32 0.73 12.13 -15.18
N ARG A 33 1.77 11.74 -14.42
CA ARG A 33 2.64 10.60 -14.73
C ARG A 33 2.37 9.42 -13.81
N SER A 34 2.66 8.24 -14.33
CA SER A 34 2.62 6.99 -13.56
C SER A 34 3.79 6.95 -12.58
N ILE A 35 3.47 7.03 -11.29
CA ILE A 35 4.44 7.02 -10.19
C ILE A 35 4.57 5.58 -9.66
N PRO A 36 5.76 4.97 -9.71
CA PRO A 36 5.99 3.63 -9.17
C PRO A 36 6.01 3.66 -7.64
N VAL A 37 5.10 2.92 -7.00
CA VAL A 37 5.07 2.69 -5.56
C VAL A 37 5.60 1.29 -5.27
N LYS A 38 6.66 1.21 -4.48
CA LYS A 38 7.22 -0.07 -4.03
C LYS A 38 6.53 -0.46 -2.73
N LEU A 39 6.00 -1.67 -2.71
CA LEU A 39 5.27 -2.25 -1.60
C LEU A 39 6.04 -3.46 -1.08
N VAL A 40 6.28 -3.47 0.22
CA VAL A 40 6.85 -4.63 0.92
C VAL A 40 5.75 -5.21 1.78
N ASN A 41 5.51 -6.50 1.58
CA ASN A 41 4.60 -7.28 2.40
C ASN A 41 5.38 -8.29 3.24
N ASN A 42 4.77 -8.68 4.36
CA ASN A 42 5.20 -9.83 5.13
C ASN A 42 4.24 -10.99 4.85
N ILE A 43 4.76 -12.05 4.23
CA ILE A 43 4.00 -13.24 3.80
C ILE A 43 3.99 -14.22 4.98
N ASP A 44 3.28 -13.90 6.05
CA ASP A 44 3.09 -14.79 7.22
C ASP A 44 1.96 -14.32 8.15
N GLN A 45 1.09 -13.42 7.66
CA GLN A 45 0.04 -12.77 8.45
C GLN A 45 -1.31 -13.39 8.13
N SER A 46 -1.52 -14.66 8.49
CA SER A 46 -2.74 -15.47 8.21
C SER A 46 -4.08 -14.85 8.61
N SER A 47 -4.09 -13.73 9.36
CA SER A 47 -5.28 -13.01 9.81
C SER A 47 -5.38 -11.55 9.33
N THR A 48 -4.55 -11.13 8.37
CA THR A 48 -4.59 -9.75 7.82
C THR A 48 -5.00 -9.72 6.36
N TYR A 49 -6.12 -9.07 6.06
CA TYR A 49 -6.66 -8.95 4.72
C TYR A 49 -6.74 -7.49 4.31
N GLN A 50 -5.73 -7.01 3.59
CA GLN A 50 -5.70 -5.63 3.08
C GLN A 50 -6.18 -5.58 1.64
N THR A 51 -7.18 -4.75 1.37
CA THR A 51 -7.89 -4.71 0.09
C THR A 51 -7.44 -3.56 -0.79
N SER A 52 -7.13 -2.41 -0.19
CA SER A 52 -6.79 -1.21 -0.94
C SER A 52 -5.87 -0.28 -0.18
N ILE A 53 -5.14 0.53 -0.94
CA ILE A 53 -4.39 1.68 -0.46
C ILE A 53 -4.96 2.92 -1.11
N THR A 54 -5.46 3.85 -0.32
CA THR A 54 -5.89 5.17 -0.79
C THR A 54 -4.79 6.18 -0.50
N PHE A 55 -4.33 6.87 -1.54
CA PHE A 55 -3.35 7.93 -1.44
C PHE A 55 -4.03 9.28 -1.39
N GLY A 56 -3.58 10.13 -0.47
CA GLY A 56 -4.02 11.51 -0.36
C GLY A 56 -2.83 12.43 -0.19
N LEU A 57 -3.01 13.66 -0.63
CA LEU A 57 -2.02 14.73 -0.50
C LEU A 57 -2.54 15.78 0.48
N GLY A 58 -1.67 16.23 1.39
CA GLY A 58 -1.96 17.26 2.37
C GLY A 58 -0.77 18.17 2.63
N ILE A 59 -1.01 19.30 3.28
CA ILE A 59 0.04 20.28 3.60
C ILE A 59 0.80 19.94 4.89
N ASN A 60 0.30 19.01 5.71
CA ASN A 60 0.91 18.66 6.99
C ASN A 60 1.11 17.14 7.12
N PRO A 61 2.35 16.63 7.07
CA PRO A 61 2.64 15.21 7.26
C PRO A 61 2.32 14.72 8.68
N LYS A 62 2.19 15.63 9.66
CA LYS A 62 1.82 15.35 11.06
C LYS A 62 0.31 15.43 11.34
N ALA A 63 -0.54 15.54 10.31
CA ALA A 63 -1.99 15.51 10.54
C ALA A 63 -2.42 14.15 11.15
N PRO A 64 -3.55 14.09 11.88
CA PRO A 64 -3.99 12.87 12.59
C PRO A 64 -4.11 11.65 11.67
N SER A 65 -3.95 10.43 12.18
CA SER A 65 -4.07 9.17 11.43
C SER A 65 -5.43 9.01 10.73
N THR A 66 -6.45 9.77 11.12
CA THR A 66 -7.79 9.80 10.49
C THR A 66 -7.90 10.67 9.23
N VAL A 67 -6.86 11.44 8.88
CA VAL A 67 -6.90 12.40 7.77
C VAL A 67 -5.87 12.03 6.71
N ILE A 68 -6.29 11.76 5.48
CA ILE A 68 -5.37 11.53 4.34
C ILE A 68 -5.15 12.77 3.47
N GLY A 69 -5.89 13.85 3.71
CA GLY A 69 -5.90 15.04 2.85
C GLY A 69 -6.80 14.85 1.62
N THR A 70 -6.46 15.52 0.53
CA THR A 70 -7.19 15.41 -0.74
C THR A 70 -6.86 14.07 -1.39
N PRO A 71 -7.83 13.15 -1.57
CA PRO A 71 -7.59 11.88 -2.23
C PRO A 71 -7.14 12.10 -3.68
N VAL A 72 -6.06 11.42 -4.08
CA VAL A 72 -5.45 11.61 -5.41
C VAL A 72 -5.38 10.34 -6.23
N SER A 73 -5.22 9.18 -5.58
CA SER A 73 -5.11 7.89 -6.26
C SER A 73 -5.49 6.76 -5.32
N SER A 74 -5.84 5.60 -5.86
CA SER A 74 -5.96 4.37 -5.09
C SER A 74 -5.29 3.20 -5.81
N ILE A 75 -4.83 2.23 -5.04
CA ILE A 75 -4.29 0.96 -5.53
C ILE A 75 -5.11 -0.14 -4.90
N TYR A 76 -5.66 -1.02 -5.74
CA TYR A 76 -6.31 -2.24 -5.28
C TYR A 76 -5.27 -3.35 -5.11
N LEU A 77 -5.28 -4.01 -3.95
CA LEU A 77 -4.28 -5.02 -3.55
C LEU A 77 -4.69 -6.46 -3.89
N GLN A 78 -5.87 -6.65 -4.49
CA GLN A 78 -6.48 -7.93 -4.85
C GLN A 78 -6.89 -8.82 -3.67
N ASP A 79 -7.98 -9.55 -3.87
CA ASP A 79 -8.57 -10.43 -2.88
C ASP A 79 -7.71 -11.67 -2.63
N GLY A 80 -6.97 -11.68 -1.52
CA GLY A 80 -6.46 -12.90 -0.86
C GLY A 80 -5.11 -13.44 -1.33
N THR A 81 -4.52 -12.94 -2.42
CA THR A 81 -3.15 -13.31 -2.82
C THR A 81 -2.35 -12.06 -3.18
N MET A 82 -1.51 -11.59 -2.27
CA MET A 82 -0.55 -10.54 -2.60
C MET A 82 0.65 -11.13 -3.35
N PRO A 83 1.26 -10.39 -4.31
CA PRO A 83 2.50 -10.80 -4.94
C PRO A 83 3.62 -11.00 -3.92
N ALA A 84 4.64 -11.79 -4.26
CA ALA A 84 5.86 -11.86 -3.46
C ALA A 84 6.51 -10.47 -3.35
N ALA A 85 6.87 -10.05 -2.14
CA ALA A 85 7.58 -8.79 -1.95
C ALA A 85 9.06 -8.86 -2.34
N PRO A 86 9.66 -7.71 -2.68
CA PRO A 86 8.99 -6.43 -2.94
C PRO A 86 8.27 -6.44 -4.29
N PHE A 87 7.12 -5.78 -4.39
CA PHE A 87 6.41 -5.61 -5.66
C PHE A 87 6.06 -4.15 -5.93
N THR A 88 5.94 -3.79 -7.20
CA THR A 88 5.64 -2.42 -7.62
C THR A 88 4.20 -2.32 -8.13
N ARG A 89 3.53 -1.24 -7.76
CA ARG A 89 2.24 -0.82 -8.29
C ARG A 89 2.32 0.65 -8.65
N ASN A 90 1.58 1.05 -9.67
CA ASN A 90 1.61 2.42 -10.13
C ASN A 90 0.44 3.21 -9.51
N MET A 91 0.72 4.42 -9.06
CA MET A 91 -0.29 5.43 -8.75
C MET A 91 -0.19 6.56 -9.76
N THR A 92 -1.26 7.32 -9.95
CA THR A 92 -1.23 8.53 -10.79
C THR A 92 -1.82 9.68 -9.99
N VAL A 93 -1.06 10.77 -9.83
CA VAL A 93 -1.58 11.99 -9.22
C VAL A 93 -2.14 12.87 -10.34
N PRO A 94 -3.43 13.22 -10.32
CA PRO A 94 -4.00 14.04 -11.39
C PRO A 94 -3.44 15.47 -11.38
N ASP A 95 -3.29 16.05 -12.57
CA ASP A 95 -2.80 17.43 -12.74
C ASP A 95 -3.73 18.47 -12.09
N TRP A 96 -5.04 18.20 -12.07
CA TRP A 96 -6.02 19.11 -11.48
C TRP A 96 -5.90 19.19 -9.95
N THR A 97 -5.29 18.18 -9.31
CA THR A 97 -5.29 18.06 -7.86
C THR A 97 -4.29 19.00 -7.21
N TRP A 98 -3.29 19.51 -7.94
CA TRP A 98 -2.23 20.34 -7.37
C TRP A 98 -1.74 21.44 -8.32
N GLY A 99 -1.99 22.70 -7.95
CA GLY A 99 -1.61 23.88 -8.75
C GLY A 99 -0.19 24.42 -8.49
N ARG A 100 0.62 23.80 -7.61
CA ARG A 100 1.97 24.29 -7.27
C ARG A 100 2.97 23.16 -7.02
N LYS A 101 4.11 23.22 -7.70
CA LYS A 101 5.31 22.41 -7.38
C LYS A 101 5.79 22.70 -5.96
N GLY A 102 6.45 21.74 -5.34
CA GLY A 102 7.06 21.89 -4.02
C GLY A 102 6.81 20.73 -3.06
N LYS A 103 7.23 20.91 -1.80
CA LYS A 103 7.09 19.87 -0.77
C LYS A 103 5.63 19.72 -0.34
N VAL A 104 5.16 18.48 -0.28
CA VAL A 104 3.81 18.09 0.12
C VAL A 104 3.88 16.85 1.02
N GLY A 105 2.91 16.72 1.93
CA GLY A 105 2.72 15.49 2.68
C GLY A 105 1.94 14.50 1.84
N LEU A 106 2.57 13.41 1.43
CA LEU A 106 1.89 12.26 0.81
C LEU A 106 1.53 11.26 1.88
N ARG A 107 0.27 10.82 1.86
CA ARG A 107 -0.28 9.89 2.83
C ARG A 107 -0.91 8.70 2.13
N ALA A 108 -0.80 7.54 2.75
CA ALA A 108 -1.36 6.30 2.27
C ALA A 108 -2.18 5.64 3.39
N ALA A 109 -3.47 5.44 3.16
CA ALA A 109 -4.35 4.70 4.05
C ALA A 109 -4.60 3.31 3.49
N ILE A 110 -4.19 2.29 4.25
CA ILE A 110 -4.42 0.88 3.91
C ILE A 110 -5.69 0.42 4.61
N PHE A 111 -6.69 0.08 3.82
CA PHE A 111 -7.96 -0.45 4.32
C PHE A 111 -7.93 -1.99 4.31
N GLY A 112 -8.47 -2.60 5.36
CA GLY A 112 -8.50 -4.05 5.47
C GLY A 112 -9.26 -4.59 6.68
N ALA A 113 -9.38 -5.91 6.73
CA ALA A 113 -9.84 -6.67 7.88
C ALA A 113 -8.64 -7.27 8.63
N TYR A 114 -8.66 -7.21 9.95
CA TYR A 114 -7.57 -7.61 10.84
C TYR A 114 -8.09 -8.54 11.94
N GLY A 115 -7.30 -9.56 12.25
CA GLY A 115 -7.57 -10.50 13.35
C GLY A 115 -8.59 -11.58 13.00
N ALA A 116 -8.74 -12.54 13.92
CA ALA A 116 -9.55 -13.75 13.70
C ALA A 116 -11.06 -13.48 13.48
N THR A 117 -11.55 -12.33 13.94
CA THR A 117 -12.95 -11.91 13.78
C THR A 117 -13.18 -11.03 12.55
N GLY A 118 -12.12 -10.67 11.82
CA GLY A 118 -12.21 -9.79 10.64
C GLY A 118 -12.53 -8.34 10.99
N GLY A 119 -12.05 -7.83 12.12
CA GLY A 119 -12.27 -6.44 12.54
C GLY A 119 -11.75 -5.46 11.48
N ILE A 120 -12.59 -4.52 11.05
CA ILE A 120 -12.23 -3.55 10.02
C ILE A 120 -11.32 -2.48 10.62
N GLY A 121 -10.26 -2.13 9.90
CA GLY A 121 -9.34 -1.08 10.31
C GLY A 121 -8.67 -0.38 9.15
N THR A 122 -8.10 0.78 9.46
CA THR A 122 -7.28 1.56 8.52
C THR A 122 -5.94 1.85 9.17
N LYS A 123 -4.85 1.56 8.47
CA LYS A 123 -3.49 1.98 8.86
C LYS A 123 -3.06 3.12 7.97
N VAL A 124 -2.60 4.23 8.54
CA VAL A 124 -2.20 5.40 7.76
C VAL A 124 -0.70 5.63 7.88
N TYR A 125 -0.08 5.87 6.73
CA TYR A 125 1.34 6.12 6.59
C TYR A 125 1.54 7.49 5.93
N SER A 126 2.67 8.15 6.19
CA SER A 126 2.95 9.49 5.68
C SER A 126 4.43 9.74 5.45
N ALA A 127 4.74 10.49 4.41
CA ALA A 127 6.06 11.06 4.13
C ALA A 127 5.92 12.43 3.49
N ASN A 128 7.00 13.21 3.53
CA ASN A 128 7.12 14.38 2.68
C ASN A 128 7.72 13.98 1.34
N VAL A 129 7.08 14.37 0.26
CA VAL A 129 7.58 14.23 -1.12
C VAL A 129 7.60 15.59 -1.79
N THR A 130 8.32 15.71 -2.90
CA THR A 130 8.35 16.92 -3.72
C THR A 130 7.54 16.71 -4.99
N VAL A 131 6.59 17.59 -5.28
CA VAL A 131 5.95 17.64 -6.60
C VAL A 131 6.83 18.45 -7.53
N GLY A 132 7.36 17.81 -8.58
CA GLY A 132 8.27 18.39 -9.56
C GLY A 132 7.86 18.07 -11.00
N ASP A 133 8.80 18.26 -11.93
CA ASP A 133 8.61 17.96 -13.36
C ASP A 133 8.91 16.50 -13.72
N ASP A 134 9.77 15.86 -12.94
CA ASP A 134 10.23 14.49 -13.15
C ASP A 134 10.09 13.64 -11.89
N ILE A 135 10.15 12.32 -12.10
CA ILE A 135 10.08 11.33 -11.03
C ILE A 135 11.52 10.99 -10.62
N SER A 136 11.81 11.06 -9.31
CA SER A 136 13.13 10.72 -8.77
C SER A 136 13.37 9.20 -8.77
N ASP A 137 14.63 8.80 -8.96
CA ASP A 137 15.07 7.42 -8.73
C ASP A 137 15.28 7.09 -7.25
N ASN A 138 15.39 8.12 -6.39
CA ASN A 138 15.46 7.98 -4.93
C ASN A 138 14.07 7.78 -4.34
N TYR A 139 13.98 6.97 -3.28
CA TYR A 139 12.72 6.62 -2.63
C TYR A 139 12.74 7.02 -1.16
N VAL A 140 11.59 7.51 -0.69
CA VAL A 140 11.29 7.71 0.73
C VAL A 140 10.27 6.69 1.20
N GLU A 141 10.48 6.21 2.41
CA GLU A 141 9.55 5.31 3.08
C GLU A 141 8.50 6.11 3.85
N LEU A 142 7.22 5.78 3.63
CA LEU A 142 6.13 6.36 4.40
C LEU A 142 6.13 5.75 5.80
N GLN A 143 6.15 6.62 6.81
CA GLN A 143 6.18 6.25 8.21
C GLN A 143 4.75 6.05 8.73
N PHE A 144 4.54 5.02 9.56
CA PHE A 144 3.26 4.79 10.21
C PHE A 144 2.89 5.98 11.12
N ILE A 145 1.63 6.39 11.06
CA ILE A 145 1.06 7.41 11.94
C ILE A 145 0.13 6.70 12.92
N GLU A 146 0.44 6.83 14.21
CA GLU A 146 -0.45 6.46 15.32
C GLU A 146 -1.68 7.37 15.39
#